data_AF-A0A967Z8H8-F1
#
_entry.id   AF-A0A967Z8H8-F1
#
_cell.length_a   1.000
_cell.length_b   1.000
_cell.length_c   1.000
_cell.angle_alpha   90.00
_cell.angle_beta   90.00
_cell.angle_gamma   90.00
#
_symmetry.space_group_name_H-M   'P 1'
#
loop_
_entity.id
_entity.type
_entity.pdbx_description
1 polymer ?
#
loop_
_entity_poly.entity_id
_entity_poly.type
_entity_poly.pdbx_seq_one_letter_code
_entity_poly.pdbx_strand_id
1 'polypeptide(L)' 'DMDGNELWRKDFGPLDAGYFRVPAAQWGFASSPVIYKDKVIVQCDVQENSFVAAFNIKDGTEIWRTRREDVPTWSTPA' A
#
# COMPACT_ATOMS: atom_id res chain seq x y z
N ASP A 1 -3.67 -12.01 -15.18
CA ASP A 1 -2.85 -12.62 -16.25
C ASP A 1 -2.67 -11.58 -17.37
N MET A 2 -2.14 -11.95 -18.55
CA MET A 2 -2.00 -10.99 -19.66
C MET A 2 -3.34 -10.62 -20.32
N ASP A 3 -4.40 -11.38 -20.04
CA ASP A 3 -5.76 -11.11 -20.49
C ASP A 3 -6.49 -10.11 -19.57
N GLY A 4 -5.84 -9.70 -18.47
CA GLY A 4 -6.39 -8.76 -17.51
C GLY A 4 -7.33 -9.39 -16.49
N ASN A 5 -7.36 -10.72 -16.36
CA ASN A 5 -8.14 -11.38 -15.32
C ASN A 5 -7.54 -11.08 -13.94
N GLU A 6 -8.42 -10.78 -12.98
CA GLU A 6 -8.07 -10.60 -11.57
C GLU A 6 -7.57 -11.92 -10.98
N LEU A 7 -6.34 -11.94 -10.48
CA LEU A 7 -5.76 -13.11 -9.83
C LEU A 7 -6.05 -13.14 -8.33
N TRP A 8 -5.99 -11.98 -7.69
CA TRP A 8 -6.35 -11.78 -6.29
C TRP A 8 -6.57 -10.30 -6.01
N ARG A 9 -7.24 -10.02 -4.89
CA ARG A 9 -7.53 -8.67 -4.40
C ARG A 9 -7.30 -8.61 -2.91
N LYS A 10 -6.67 -7.52 -2.45
CA LYS A 10 -6.52 -7.21 -1.03
C LYS A 10 -7.24 -5.90 -0.74
N ASP A 11 -8.21 -5.97 0.17
CA ASP A 11 -8.90 -4.81 0.70
C ASP A 11 -8.28 -4.44 2.06
N PHE A 12 -7.94 -3.16 2.23
CA PHE A 12 -7.38 -2.61 3.47
C PHE A 12 -8.42 -1.83 4.29
N GLY A 13 -9.66 -1.79 3.81
CA GLY A 13 -10.71 -0.94 4.35
C GLY A 13 -10.48 0.54 4.03
N PRO A 14 -11.17 1.44 4.74
CA PRO A 14 -10.99 2.88 4.60
C PRO A 14 -9.55 3.28 4.96
N LEU A 15 -8.91 4.02 4.06
CA LEU A 15 -7.58 4.56 4.25
C LEU A 15 -7.64 6.08 4.12
N ASP A 16 -7.27 6.79 5.18
CA ASP A 16 -7.25 8.26 5.19
C ASP A 16 -5.95 8.77 4.55
N ALA A 17 -6.01 9.04 3.24
CA ALA A 17 -4.89 9.55 2.45
C ALA A 17 -4.87 11.09 2.41
N GLY A 18 -5.29 11.74 3.50
CA GLY A 18 -5.26 13.19 3.63
C GLY A 18 -3.83 13.72 3.64
N TYR A 19 -3.61 14.92 3.10
CA TYR A 19 -2.33 15.62 3.24
C TYR A 19 -2.05 15.96 4.73
N PHE A 20 -0.83 15.70 5.22
CA PHE A 20 -0.51 15.83 6.64
C PHE A 20 -0.69 17.25 7.24
N ARG A 21 -0.70 18.31 6.42
CA ARG A 21 -1.02 19.68 6.90
C ARG A 21 -2.48 20.07 6.69
N VAL A 22 -3.19 19.37 5.81
CA VAL A 22 -4.61 19.64 5.49
C VAL A 22 -5.33 18.29 5.39
N PRO A 23 -5.69 17.66 6.52
CA PRO A 23 -6.21 16.28 6.53
C PRO A 23 -7.47 16.08 5.68
N ALA A 24 -8.30 17.11 5.53
CA ALA A 24 -9.47 17.08 4.66
C ALA A 24 -9.13 16.99 3.15
N ALA A 25 -7.90 17.32 2.75
CA ALA A 25 -7.45 17.25 1.37
C ALA A 25 -6.96 15.83 1.03
N GLN A 26 -7.89 14.96 0.63
CA GLN A 26 -7.63 13.57 0.23
C GLN A 26 -7.06 13.53 -1.20
N TRP A 27 -5.80 13.15 -1.36
CA TRP A 27 -5.12 13.12 -2.67
C TRP A 27 -5.00 11.73 -3.28
N GLY A 28 -5.31 10.69 -2.50
CA GLY A 28 -5.15 9.30 -2.91
C GLY A 28 -3.70 8.83 -2.87
N PHE A 29 -3.45 7.65 -3.41
CA PHE A 29 -2.15 6.99 -3.39
C PHE A 29 -1.43 7.17 -4.73
N ALA A 30 -0.17 7.61 -4.67
CA ALA A 30 0.71 7.74 -5.84
C ALA A 30 1.86 6.73 -5.85
N SER A 31 2.10 6.01 -4.75
CA SER A 31 3.15 5.02 -4.63
C SER A 31 2.84 3.80 -5.51
N SER A 32 3.83 3.35 -6.29
CA SER A 32 3.71 2.10 -7.04
C SER A 32 4.03 0.89 -6.15
N PRO A 33 3.36 -0.26 -6.35
CA PRO A 33 3.80 -1.52 -5.74
C PRO A 33 5.14 -1.95 -6.35
N VAL A 34 5.96 -2.65 -5.56
CA VAL A 34 7.22 -3.25 -6.00
C VAL A 34 7.10 -4.76 -5.99
N ILE A 35 7.52 -5.41 -7.09
CA ILE A 35 7.66 -6.86 -7.14
C ILE A 35 9.12 -7.22 -6.86
N TYR A 36 9.34 -8.03 -5.82
CA TYR A 36 10.66 -8.58 -5.51
C TYR A 36 10.54 -10.06 -5.16
N LYS A 37 11.13 -10.93 -5.99
CA LYS A 37 11.01 -12.39 -5.91
C LYS A 37 9.53 -12.82 -5.93
N ASP A 38 9.06 -13.47 -4.88
CA ASP A 38 7.70 -13.98 -4.68
C ASP A 38 6.79 -12.99 -3.94
N LYS A 39 7.17 -11.71 -3.85
CA LYS A 39 6.50 -10.70 -3.02
C LYS A 39 6.05 -9.49 -3.82
N VAL A 40 4.86 -9.02 -3.48
CA VAL A 40 4.37 -7.68 -3.82
C VAL A 40 4.48 -6.83 -2.56
N ILE A 41 5.27 -5.75 -2.63
CA ILE A 41 5.53 -4.84 -1.52
C ILE A 41 4.78 -3.54 -1.80
N VAL A 42 4.01 -3.08 -0.82
CA VAL A 42 3.23 -1.85 -0.90
C VAL A 42 3.53 -0.95 0.29
N GLN A 43 3.54 0.34 0.03
CA GLN A 43 3.61 1.38 1.04
C GLN A 43 2.25 2.07 1.11
N CYS A 44 1.72 2.17 2.32
CA CYS A 44 0.42 2.78 2.60
C CYS A 44 0.61 3.75 3.77
N ASP A 45 1.09 4.97 3.47
CA ASP A 45 1.13 6.05 4.45
C ASP A 45 -0.16 6.85 4.33
N VAL A 46 -0.75 7.03 5.50
CA VAL A 46 -2.08 7.57 5.75
C VAL A 46 -2.02 8.36 7.06
N GLN A 47 -3.09 9.08 7.40
CA GLN A 47 -3.11 9.90 8.62
C GLN A 47 -2.91 9.05 9.88
N GLU A 48 -3.52 7.87 9.91
CA GLU A 48 -3.43 6.94 11.03
C GLU A 48 -3.16 5.52 10.54
N ASN A 49 -2.35 4.77 11.29
CA ASN A 49 -2.03 3.37 11.03
C ASN A 49 -1.27 3.13 9.71
N SER A 50 -0.39 4.06 9.32
CA SER A 50 0.54 3.88 8.20
C SER A 50 1.33 2.57 8.30
N PHE A 51 1.60 1.94 7.16
CA PHE A 51 2.36 0.71 7.10
C PHE A 51 3.08 0.50 5.76
N VAL A 52 4.10 -0.36 5.79
CA VAL A 52 4.56 -1.11 4.60
C VAL A 52 4.23 -2.57 4.84
N ALA A 53 3.77 -3.27 3.81
CA ALA A 53 3.46 -4.69 3.89
C ALA A 53 3.97 -5.43 2.65
N ALA A 54 4.24 -6.72 2.83
CA ALA A 54 4.52 -7.63 1.73
C ALA A 54 3.46 -8.72 1.66
N PHE A 55 3.05 -9.03 0.42
CA PHE A 55 2.09 -10.06 0.10
C PHE A 55 2.71 -11.09 -0.82
N ASN A 56 2.32 -12.35 -0.70
CA ASN A 56 2.69 -13.39 -1.64
C ASN A 56 2.09 -13.09 -3.01
N ILE A 57 2.93 -13.07 -4.05
CA ILE A 57 2.52 -12.71 -5.41
C ILE A 57 1.47 -13.67 -6.00
N LYS A 58 1.42 -14.93 -5.52
CA LYS A 58 0.53 -15.96 -6.06
C LYS A 58 -0.92 -15.78 -5.61
N ASP A 59 -1.14 -15.41 -4.36
CA ASP A 59 -2.46 -15.48 -3.72
C ASP A 59 -2.83 -14.23 -2.89
N GLY A 60 -1.92 -13.26 -2.77
CA GLY A 60 -2.15 -12.05 -1.99
C GLY A 60 -2.13 -12.25 -0.47
N THR A 61 -1.66 -13.40 0.01
CA THR A 61 -1.52 -13.66 1.46
C THR A 61 -0.48 -12.72 2.08
N GLU A 62 -0.81 -12.13 3.23
CA GLU A 62 0.10 -11.21 3.93
C GLU A 62 1.26 -12.01 4.53
N ILE A 63 2.49 -11.65 4.17
CA ILE A 63 3.71 -12.28 4.69
C ILE A 63 4.18 -11.53 5.93
N TRP A 64 4.21 -10.20 5.86
CA TRP A 64 4.55 -9.33 6.97
C TRP A 64 3.95 -7.94 6.78
N ARG A 65 3.88 -7.21 7.90
CA ARG A 65 3.49 -5.80 7.96
C ARG A 65 4.35 -5.09 9.00
N THR A 66 4.83 -3.91 8.62
CA THR A 66 5.60 -3.03 9.49
C THR A 66 4.88 -1.71 9.61
N ARG A 67 4.56 -1.32 10.85
CA ARG A 67 3.96 -0.01 11.15
C ARG A 67 4.95 1.11 10.80
N ARG A 68 4.44 2.21 10.25
CA ARG A 68 5.18 3.44 9.99
C ARG A 68 4.65 4.55 10.87
N GLU A 69 5.55 5.40 11.35
CA GLU A 69 5.24 6.54 12.22
C GLU A 69 5.44 7.89 11.50
N ASP A 70 5.75 7.83 10.20
CA ASP A 70 5.91 9.01 9.35
C ASP A 70 4.56 9.59 8.91
N VAL A 71 4.61 10.85 8.47
CA VAL A 71 3.48 11.54 7.84
C VAL A 71 3.08 10.87 6.52
N PRO A 72 1.82 11.04 6.06
CA PRO A 72 1.39 10.65 4.72
C PRO A 72 2.37 11.09 3.63
N THR A 73 3.07 10.12 3.04
CA THR A 73 3.92 10.26 1.86
C THR A 73 3.65 9.10 0.90
N TRP A 74 3.78 9.33 -0.40
CA TRP A 74 3.44 8.31 -1.41
C TRP A 74 4.61 8.04 -2.35
N SER A 75 5.78 7.83 -1.77
CA SER A 75 6.99 7.50 -2.53
C SER A 75 7.04 6.00 -2.81
N THR A 76 7.32 5.62 -4.06
CA THR A 76 7.53 4.21 -4.41
C THR A 76 8.64 3.60 -3.54
N PRO A 77 8.41 2.45 -2.89
CA PRO A 77 9.44 1.74 -2.14
C PRO A 77 10.68 1.47 -3.00
N ALA A 78 11.88 1.53 -2.42
CA ALA A 78 13.15 1.19 -3.07
C ALA A 78 13.68 -0.16 -2.62
#